data_AF-A0A3R7U457-F1
#
_entry.id   AF-A0A3R7U457-F1
#
_cell.length_a   1.000
_cell.length_b   1.000
_cell.length_c   1.000
_cell.angle_alpha   90.00
_cell.angle_beta   90.00
_cell.angle_gamma   90.00
#
_symmetry.space_group_name_H-M   'P 1'
#
loop_
_entity.id
_entity.type
_entity.pdbx_description
1 polymer ?
#
loop_
_entity_poly.entity_id
_entity_poly.type
_entity_poly.pdbx_seq_one_letter_code
_entity_poly.pdbx_strand_id
1 'polypeptide(L)'
;MKRIGVVEGYYGEISKFDDRKKIIESLNKNNFNFYLYAPKEDPFLRSHLDIEYTKEWLSDFQSFVNFSNDLSVDIGVGLAPVKTGHLTDLKEKIKIFSEHGVESFSILFDDIEEGFCLQKQLQMFNDVTTSFSELSFDFCPTVYATELIDKNKKHNEYFNDFIKYFPKSNNFFWTGDKVISLEMNENCQSSLSDFENKNIYIWDNYFTVDSCPKNINLSFCDHLSYKFFTSKNCYLINLTGMPRTDKLLVELFGAFKDGKKDSFNTILLRHGVDERFLDLIHLLNPNSKKKINEKDRHKIHEIMFSWFHPLKNEWYPYLHNLKKGEN
;
A
#
# COMPACT_ATOMS: atom_id res chain seq x y z
N MET A 1 10.78 -9.66 -13.30
CA MET A 1 10.33 -8.34 -13.78
C MET A 1 10.25 -7.39 -12.59
N LYS A 2 10.33 -6.07 -12.78
CA LYS A 2 10.02 -5.13 -11.68
C LYS A 2 8.51 -5.15 -11.41
N ARG A 3 8.09 -5.05 -10.15
CA ARG A 3 6.69 -4.96 -9.72
C ARG A 3 6.37 -3.54 -9.27
N ILE A 4 5.72 -2.77 -10.13
CA ILE A 4 5.37 -1.39 -9.81
C ILE A 4 3.85 -1.28 -9.88
N GLY A 5 3.24 -0.76 -8.83
CA GLY A 5 1.79 -0.62 -8.77
C GLY A 5 1.30 -0.28 -7.36
N VAL A 6 0.32 -1.04 -6.88
CA VAL A 6 -0.43 -0.72 -5.66
C VAL A 6 -0.54 -1.91 -4.71
N VAL A 7 -0.79 -1.61 -3.44
CA VAL A 7 -1.23 -2.57 -2.43
C VAL A 7 -2.57 -2.09 -1.84
N GLU A 8 -3.57 -2.98 -1.79
CA GLU A 8 -4.81 -2.78 -1.02
C GLU A 8 -4.51 -3.20 0.42
N GLY A 9 -3.78 -2.37 1.17
CA GLY A 9 -3.19 -2.76 2.45
C GLY A 9 -3.58 -1.90 3.65
N TYR A 10 -4.59 -1.04 3.46
CA TYR A 10 -5.17 -0.13 4.45
C TYR A 10 -6.21 -0.82 5.34
N TYR A 11 -6.51 -0.20 6.49
CA TYR A 11 -7.67 -0.52 7.33
C TYR A 11 -8.89 0.31 6.89
N GLY A 12 -10.07 -0.30 6.80
CA GLY A 12 -11.30 0.37 6.37
C GLY A 12 -12.18 -0.47 5.44
N GLU A 13 -13.09 0.17 4.73
CA GLU A 13 -14.07 -0.53 3.88
C GLU A 13 -13.37 -1.39 2.82
N ILE A 14 -13.76 -2.67 2.76
CA ILE A 14 -13.26 -3.61 1.75
C ILE A 14 -13.79 -3.20 0.38
N SER A 15 -12.89 -3.04 -0.58
CA SER A 15 -13.26 -2.65 -1.94
C SER A 15 -14.10 -3.74 -2.63
N LYS A 16 -15.05 -3.33 -3.46
CA LYS A 16 -15.80 -4.25 -4.34
C LYS A 16 -14.93 -4.64 -5.52
N PHE A 17 -15.13 -5.84 -6.07
CA PHE A 17 -14.38 -6.30 -7.25
C PHE A 17 -14.50 -5.35 -8.46
N ASP A 18 -15.66 -4.72 -8.68
CA ASP A 18 -15.82 -3.74 -9.76
C ASP A 18 -14.96 -2.49 -9.55
N ASP A 19 -14.74 -2.07 -8.30
CA ASP A 19 -13.85 -0.95 -8.01
C ASP A 19 -12.38 -1.37 -8.15
N ARG A 20 -12.03 -2.60 -7.75
CA ARG A 20 -10.71 -3.18 -8.01
C ARG A 20 -10.40 -3.23 -9.51
N LYS A 21 -11.34 -3.68 -10.35
CA LYS A 21 -11.19 -3.70 -11.83
C LYS A 21 -10.90 -2.31 -12.40
N LYS A 22 -11.54 -1.25 -11.89
CA LYS A 22 -11.23 0.14 -12.31
C LYS A 22 -9.82 0.58 -11.90
N ILE A 23 -9.27 0.06 -10.81
CA ILE A 23 -7.87 0.29 -10.42
C ILE A 23 -6.94 -0.45 -11.39
N ILE A 24 -7.23 -1.72 -11.75
CA ILE A 24 -6.47 -2.47 -12.76
C ILE A 24 -6.41 -1.72 -14.10
N GLU A 25 -7.53 -1.20 -14.60
CA GLU A 25 -7.56 -0.38 -15.81
C GLU A 25 -6.63 0.84 -15.69
N SER A 26 -6.62 1.49 -14.53
CA SER A 26 -5.73 2.63 -14.26
C SER A 26 -4.26 2.22 -14.21
N LEU A 27 -3.94 1.06 -13.60
CA LEU A 27 -2.59 0.51 -13.56
C LEU A 27 -2.08 0.24 -14.98
N ASN A 28 -2.83 -0.49 -15.78
CA ASN A 28 -2.49 -0.79 -17.17
C ASN A 28 -2.25 0.50 -17.98
N LYS A 29 -3.18 1.47 -17.90
CA LYS A 29 -3.05 2.77 -18.59
C LYS A 29 -1.78 3.54 -18.22
N ASN A 30 -1.28 3.37 -16.99
CA ASN A 30 -0.08 4.04 -16.50
C ASN A 30 1.19 3.17 -16.60
N ASN A 31 1.10 2.00 -17.24
CA ASN A 31 2.18 1.01 -17.37
C ASN A 31 2.69 0.50 -16.02
N PHE A 32 1.78 0.27 -15.10
CA PHE A 32 1.99 -0.49 -13.86
C PHE A 32 1.48 -1.91 -14.04
N ASN A 33 2.06 -2.85 -13.31
CA ASN A 33 1.93 -4.28 -13.59
C ASN A 33 1.67 -5.13 -12.34
N PHE A 34 1.44 -4.53 -11.18
CA PHE A 34 1.24 -5.29 -9.95
C PHE A 34 0.14 -4.72 -9.07
N TYR A 35 -0.72 -5.60 -8.57
CA TYR A 35 -1.72 -5.30 -7.56
C TYR A 35 -1.61 -6.34 -6.43
N LEU A 36 -1.25 -5.90 -5.23
CA LEU A 36 -1.20 -6.76 -4.05
C LEU A 36 -2.54 -6.68 -3.29
N TYR A 37 -3.31 -7.78 -3.33
CA TYR A 37 -4.52 -7.98 -2.54
C TYR A 37 -4.15 -8.33 -1.10
N ALA A 38 -4.24 -7.36 -0.19
CA ALA A 38 -3.94 -7.56 1.23
C ALA A 38 -4.84 -6.75 2.21
N PRO A 39 -6.16 -6.60 1.93
CA PRO A 39 -7.02 -5.74 2.74
C PRO A 39 -7.04 -6.18 4.20
N LYS A 40 -6.78 -5.24 5.12
CA LYS A 40 -6.65 -5.55 6.54
C LYS A 40 -7.96 -6.01 7.18
N GLU A 41 -9.09 -5.58 6.63
CA GLU A 41 -10.43 -5.96 7.10
C GLU A 41 -10.94 -7.27 6.49
N ASP A 42 -10.20 -7.93 5.59
CA ASP A 42 -10.55 -9.29 5.16
C ASP A 42 -10.06 -10.32 6.20
N PRO A 43 -10.97 -10.89 7.00
CA PRO A 43 -10.58 -11.82 8.07
C PRO A 43 -9.95 -13.10 7.53
N PHE A 44 -10.29 -13.51 6.30
CA PHE A 44 -9.86 -14.79 5.71
C PHE A 44 -8.43 -14.75 5.17
N LEU A 45 -7.82 -13.56 5.12
CA LEU A 45 -6.39 -13.39 4.90
C LEU A 45 -5.60 -13.34 6.22
N ARG A 46 -6.27 -13.23 7.37
CA ARG A 46 -5.64 -12.90 8.66
C ARG A 46 -6.07 -13.85 9.80
N SER A 47 -7.08 -13.44 10.56
CA SER A 47 -7.53 -14.10 11.80
C SER A 47 -8.27 -15.41 11.56
N HIS A 48 -8.79 -15.60 10.35
CA HIS A 48 -9.62 -16.73 9.95
C HIS A 48 -9.08 -17.43 8.69
N LEU A 49 -7.77 -17.69 8.64
CA LEU A 49 -7.15 -18.48 7.55
C LEU A 49 -7.78 -19.88 7.42
N ASP A 50 -8.32 -20.41 8.51
CA ASP A 50 -9.04 -21.68 8.62
C ASP A 50 -10.40 -21.68 7.90
N ILE A 51 -10.95 -20.50 7.57
CA ILE A 51 -12.25 -20.37 6.92
C ILE A 51 -12.05 -20.13 5.42
N GLU A 52 -12.77 -20.90 4.61
CA GLU A 52 -12.80 -20.74 3.16
C GLU A 52 -13.80 -19.65 2.72
N TYR A 53 -13.45 -18.97 1.63
CA TYR A 53 -14.39 -18.11 0.92
C TYR A 53 -15.50 -18.94 0.28
N THR A 54 -16.67 -18.35 0.06
CA THR A 54 -17.75 -19.02 -0.66
C THR A 54 -17.37 -19.26 -2.12
N LYS A 55 -18.04 -20.21 -2.78
CA LYS A 55 -17.84 -20.50 -4.20
C LYS A 55 -18.14 -19.28 -5.08
N GLU A 56 -19.16 -18.51 -4.72
CA GLU A 56 -19.52 -17.27 -5.41
C GLU A 56 -18.38 -16.25 -5.31
N TRP A 57 -17.82 -16.07 -4.11
CA TRP A 57 -16.70 -15.16 -3.92
C TRP A 57 -15.46 -15.60 -4.69
N LEU A 58 -15.13 -16.90 -4.69
CA LEU A 58 -14.00 -17.45 -5.44
C LEU A 58 -14.18 -17.29 -6.95
N SER A 59 -15.40 -17.43 -7.45
CA SER A 59 -15.74 -17.15 -8.85
C SER A 59 -15.51 -15.68 -9.21
N ASP A 60 -15.95 -14.76 -8.34
CA ASP A 60 -15.73 -13.32 -8.54
C ASP A 60 -14.25 -12.95 -8.47
N PHE A 61 -13.51 -13.56 -7.54
CA PHE A 61 -12.06 -13.41 -7.41
C PHE A 61 -11.33 -13.92 -8.67
N GLN A 62 -11.69 -15.08 -9.20
CA GLN A 62 -11.12 -15.60 -10.44
C GLN A 62 -11.45 -14.70 -11.64
N SER A 63 -12.67 -14.15 -11.71
CA SER A 63 -13.03 -13.15 -12.72
C SER A 63 -12.14 -11.90 -12.61
N PHE A 64 -11.83 -11.48 -11.39
CA PHE A 64 -10.92 -10.35 -11.15
C PHE A 64 -9.48 -10.68 -11.57
N VAL A 65 -8.93 -11.84 -11.22
CA VAL A 65 -7.59 -12.29 -11.63
C VAL A 65 -7.49 -12.37 -13.15
N ASN A 66 -8.45 -13.03 -13.82
CA ASN A 66 -8.45 -13.16 -15.28
C ASN A 66 -8.49 -11.79 -15.97
N PHE A 67 -9.37 -10.88 -15.52
CA PHE A 67 -9.44 -9.51 -16.03
C PHE A 67 -8.12 -8.76 -15.86
N SER A 68 -7.44 -8.97 -14.74
CA SER A 68 -6.14 -8.35 -14.46
C SER A 68 -5.04 -8.87 -15.39
N ASN A 69 -5.02 -10.18 -15.62
CA ASN A 69 -4.06 -10.82 -16.52
C ASN A 69 -4.25 -10.37 -17.98
N ASP A 70 -5.51 -10.23 -18.44
CA ASP A 70 -5.83 -9.68 -19.77
C ASP A 70 -5.27 -8.25 -19.96
N LEU A 71 -5.11 -7.51 -18.87
CA LEU A 71 -4.53 -6.17 -18.84
C LEU A 71 -3.05 -6.16 -18.42
N SER A 72 -2.38 -7.32 -18.40
CA SER A 72 -0.95 -7.44 -18.03
C SER A 72 -0.61 -6.84 -16.65
N VAL A 73 -1.54 -6.98 -15.70
CA VAL A 73 -1.34 -6.63 -14.30
C VAL A 73 -1.42 -7.90 -13.47
N ASP A 74 -0.34 -8.28 -12.83
CA ASP A 74 -0.30 -9.48 -12.00
C ASP A 74 -1.00 -9.20 -10.65
N ILE A 75 -1.82 -10.16 -10.21
CA ILE A 75 -2.39 -10.16 -8.87
C ILE A 75 -1.48 -10.94 -7.92
N GLY A 76 -1.06 -10.28 -6.85
CA GLY A 76 -0.46 -10.94 -5.68
C GLY A 76 -1.44 -11.03 -4.52
N VAL A 77 -1.25 -11.99 -3.61
CA VAL A 77 -2.05 -12.13 -2.38
C VAL A 77 -1.19 -12.04 -1.13
N GLY A 78 -1.55 -11.16 -0.21
CA GLY A 78 -0.97 -11.03 1.12
C GLY A 78 -1.73 -11.86 2.16
N LEU A 79 -1.01 -12.71 2.91
CA LEU A 79 -1.57 -13.56 3.96
C LEU A 79 -0.85 -13.26 5.28
N ALA A 80 -1.61 -12.95 6.34
CA ALA A 80 -1.07 -12.64 7.66
C ALA A 80 -1.40 -13.74 8.68
N PRO A 81 -0.51 -14.70 8.94
CA PRO A 81 -0.75 -15.77 9.89
C PRO A 81 -0.63 -15.27 11.34
N VAL A 82 -1.71 -14.71 11.88
CA VAL A 82 -1.71 -14.05 13.20
C VAL A 82 -1.73 -14.99 14.41
N LYS A 83 -2.21 -16.24 14.25
CA LYS A 83 -2.27 -17.22 15.35
C LYS A 83 -1.22 -18.32 15.16
N THR A 84 -0.72 -18.84 16.28
CA THR A 84 0.14 -20.04 16.28
C THR A 84 -0.63 -21.26 15.77
N GLY A 85 -0.01 -22.07 14.91
CA GLY A 85 -0.61 -23.32 14.41
C GLY A 85 -1.26 -23.23 13.02
N HIS A 86 -1.34 -22.03 12.43
CA HIS A 86 -1.96 -21.80 11.12
C HIS A 86 -1.16 -22.29 9.90
N LEU A 87 -0.08 -23.07 10.07
CA LEU A 87 0.75 -23.47 8.92
C LEU A 87 -0.06 -24.30 7.91
N THR A 88 -0.91 -25.22 8.37
CA THR A 88 -1.77 -26.02 7.50
C THR A 88 -2.78 -25.16 6.76
N ASP A 89 -3.49 -24.28 7.48
CA ASP A 89 -4.51 -23.40 6.91
C ASP A 89 -3.90 -22.39 5.93
N LEU A 90 -2.71 -21.88 6.25
CA LEU A 90 -1.93 -21.01 5.38
C LEU A 90 -1.58 -21.71 4.06
N LYS A 91 -1.12 -22.97 4.12
CA LYS A 91 -0.80 -23.75 2.91
C LYS A 91 -2.05 -24.03 2.08
N GLU A 92 -3.18 -24.38 2.71
CA GLU A 92 -4.43 -24.57 1.97
C GLU A 92 -4.90 -23.27 1.34
N LYS A 93 -4.76 -22.12 2.02
CA LYS A 93 -5.10 -20.82 1.45
C LYS A 93 -4.26 -20.46 0.23
N ILE A 94 -2.94 -20.69 0.31
CA ILE A 94 -2.02 -20.49 -0.83
C ILE A 94 -2.45 -21.35 -2.01
N LYS A 95 -2.72 -22.64 -1.76
CA LYS A 95 -3.18 -23.58 -2.79
C LYS A 95 -4.48 -23.11 -3.45
N ILE A 96 -5.48 -22.72 -2.67
CA ILE A 96 -6.76 -22.20 -3.21
C ILE A 96 -6.50 -20.99 -4.11
N PHE A 97 -5.76 -19.98 -3.65
CA PHE A 97 -5.49 -18.80 -4.47
C PHE A 97 -4.68 -19.13 -5.73
N SER A 98 -3.72 -20.07 -5.63
CA SER A 98 -2.94 -20.56 -6.78
C SER A 98 -3.81 -21.27 -7.81
N GLU A 99 -4.74 -22.13 -7.39
CA GLU A 99 -5.73 -22.76 -8.26
C GLU A 99 -6.64 -21.74 -8.98
N HIS A 100 -6.76 -20.53 -8.43
CA HIS A 100 -7.50 -19.40 -9.01
C HIS A 100 -6.60 -18.39 -9.75
N GLY A 101 -5.36 -18.79 -10.08
CA GLY A 101 -4.46 -18.08 -11.00
C GLY A 101 -3.46 -17.12 -10.35
N VAL A 102 -3.29 -17.16 -9.02
CA VAL A 102 -2.31 -16.32 -8.31
C VAL A 102 -0.96 -17.02 -8.23
N GLU A 103 0.09 -16.38 -8.72
CA GLU A 103 1.47 -16.91 -8.68
C GLU A 103 2.37 -16.17 -7.66
N SER A 104 1.94 -15.01 -7.16
CA SER A 104 2.72 -14.16 -6.25
C SER A 104 2.04 -14.05 -4.89
N PHE A 105 2.79 -14.35 -3.84
CA PHE A 105 2.31 -14.34 -2.47
C PHE A 105 3.20 -13.49 -1.58
N SER A 106 2.62 -12.90 -0.54
CA SER A 106 3.35 -12.20 0.50
C SER A 106 2.92 -12.72 1.86
N ILE A 107 3.88 -13.16 2.68
CA ILE A 107 3.61 -13.58 4.06
C ILE A 107 3.88 -12.39 4.97
N LEU A 108 2.80 -11.94 5.61
CA LEU A 108 2.73 -10.64 6.26
C LEU A 108 2.80 -10.79 7.78
N PHE A 109 3.84 -10.25 8.39
CA PHE A 109 4.02 -10.24 9.85
C PHE A 109 3.93 -8.83 10.46
N ASP A 110 3.43 -7.84 9.70
CA ASP A 110 3.12 -6.48 10.17
C ASP A 110 1.94 -6.48 11.14
N ASP A 111 2.06 -5.65 12.18
CA ASP A 111 1.03 -5.44 13.21
C ASP A 111 0.58 -6.71 13.96
N ILE A 112 1.43 -7.75 14.01
CA ILE A 112 1.16 -8.97 14.78
C ILE A 112 1.92 -8.95 16.11
N GLU A 113 1.19 -8.94 17.23
CA GLU A 113 1.79 -8.97 18.58
C GLU A 113 2.20 -10.40 18.99
N GLU A 114 1.39 -11.39 18.63
CA GLU A 114 1.70 -12.82 18.73
C GLU A 114 2.75 -13.21 17.69
N GLY A 115 3.64 -14.16 18.00
CA GLY A 115 4.63 -14.61 17.02
C GLY A 115 5.71 -13.59 16.66
N PHE A 116 5.90 -12.55 17.48
CA PHE A 116 7.02 -11.60 17.43
C PHE A 116 8.36 -12.30 17.75
N CYS A 117 8.82 -13.12 16.81
CA CYS A 117 10.01 -13.96 16.89
C CYS A 117 10.42 -14.32 15.47
N LEU A 118 11.52 -13.75 14.99
CA LEU A 118 11.97 -13.96 13.62
C LEU A 118 12.16 -15.44 13.29
N GLN A 119 12.74 -16.23 14.20
CA GLN A 119 13.01 -17.65 13.96
C GLN A 119 11.73 -18.42 13.60
N LYS A 120 10.62 -18.15 14.30
CA LYS A 120 9.32 -18.78 14.01
C LYS A 120 8.74 -18.32 12.68
N GLN A 121 8.89 -17.03 12.37
CA GLN A 121 8.43 -16.46 11.10
C GLN A 121 9.22 -17.03 9.91
N LEU A 122 10.54 -17.16 10.05
CA LEU A 122 11.41 -17.78 9.05
C LEU A 122 11.12 -19.28 8.88
N GLN A 123 10.85 -20.00 9.97
CA GLN A 123 10.45 -21.39 9.88
C GLN A 123 9.18 -21.54 9.04
N MET A 124 8.14 -20.77 9.38
CA MET A 124 6.88 -20.76 8.63
C MET A 124 7.07 -20.35 7.16
N PHE A 125 7.85 -19.28 6.92
CA PHE A 125 8.14 -18.80 5.57
C PHE A 125 8.86 -19.88 4.74
N ASN A 126 9.89 -20.51 5.30
CA ASN A 126 10.62 -21.59 4.61
C ASN A 126 9.75 -22.81 4.35
N ASP A 127 8.85 -23.17 5.29
CA ASP A 127 7.94 -24.29 5.11
C ASP A 127 6.96 -24.05 3.95
N VAL A 128 6.45 -22.83 3.77
CA VAL A 128 5.56 -22.51 2.64
C VAL A 128 6.32 -22.41 1.33
N THR A 129 7.48 -21.73 1.28
CA THR A 129 8.25 -21.59 0.04
C THR A 129 8.81 -22.92 -0.46
N THR A 130 9.15 -23.84 0.46
CA THR A 130 9.55 -25.21 0.09
C THR A 130 8.38 -26.03 -0.44
N SER A 131 7.17 -25.83 0.09
CA SER A 131 5.98 -26.59 -0.33
C SER A 131 5.45 -26.17 -1.69
N PHE A 132 5.71 -24.93 -2.09
CA PHE A 132 5.22 -24.31 -3.33
C PHE A 132 6.36 -23.66 -4.11
N SER A 133 7.38 -24.45 -4.46
CA SER A 133 8.64 -23.97 -5.05
C SER A 133 8.48 -23.27 -6.41
N GLU A 134 7.33 -23.44 -7.07
CA GLU A 134 6.94 -22.83 -8.32
C GLU A 134 6.35 -21.41 -8.16
N LEU A 135 5.93 -21.03 -6.95
CA LEU A 135 5.30 -19.74 -6.67
C LEU A 135 6.33 -18.72 -6.15
N SER A 136 6.02 -17.43 -6.29
CA SER A 136 6.84 -16.35 -5.76
C SER A 136 6.39 -15.92 -4.37
N PHE A 137 7.33 -15.71 -3.44
CA PHE A 137 7.05 -15.32 -2.07
C PHE A 137 7.87 -14.13 -1.61
N ASP A 138 7.21 -13.19 -0.95
CA ASP A 138 7.82 -12.05 -0.27
C ASP A 138 7.50 -12.07 1.23
N PHE A 139 8.36 -11.43 2.02
CA PHE A 139 8.22 -11.36 3.47
C PHE A 139 7.92 -9.93 3.92
N CYS A 140 6.90 -9.70 4.73
CA CYS A 140 6.77 -8.43 5.46
C CYS A 140 7.19 -8.65 6.92
N PRO A 141 8.33 -8.09 7.39
CA PRO A 141 8.77 -8.25 8.77
C PRO A 141 7.84 -7.55 9.76
N THR A 142 7.89 -7.95 11.02
CA THR A 142 7.16 -7.24 12.09
C THR A 142 7.75 -5.86 12.37
N VAL A 143 9.08 -5.73 12.26
CA VAL A 143 9.76 -4.44 12.23
C VAL A 143 9.97 -4.07 10.76
N TYR A 144 9.05 -3.26 10.20
CA TYR A 144 8.98 -2.91 8.77
C TYR A 144 9.28 -1.43 8.46
N ALA A 145 9.75 -0.67 9.44
CA ALA A 145 10.14 0.74 9.32
C ALA A 145 11.30 1.06 10.27
N THR A 146 12.12 2.06 9.95
CA THR A 146 13.25 2.47 10.81
C THR A 146 12.77 2.90 12.19
N GLU A 147 11.67 3.67 12.28
CA GLU A 147 11.12 4.13 13.57
C GLU A 147 10.66 3.00 14.50
N LEU A 148 10.41 1.81 13.95
CA LEU A 148 9.99 0.65 14.73
C LEU A 148 11.18 -0.07 15.39
N ILE A 149 12.41 0.08 14.89
CA ILE A 149 13.60 -0.63 15.36
C ILE A 149 13.81 -0.41 16.87
N ASP A 150 13.74 0.84 17.32
CA ASP A 150 14.02 1.22 18.71
C ASP A 150 12.74 1.52 19.52
N LYS A 151 11.57 1.09 19.04
CA LYS A 151 10.30 1.26 19.75
C LYS A 151 10.32 0.65 21.16
N ASN A 152 11.01 -0.49 21.32
CA ASN A 152 11.32 -1.12 22.60
C ASN A 152 12.38 -2.21 22.42
N LYS A 153 12.85 -2.78 23.54
CA LYS A 153 13.85 -3.87 23.55
C LYS A 153 13.50 -5.04 22.63
N LYS A 154 12.22 -5.46 22.59
CA LYS A 154 11.76 -6.58 21.76
C LYS A 154 11.95 -6.28 20.27
N HIS A 155 11.61 -5.07 19.82
CA HIS A 155 11.80 -4.65 18.43
C HIS A 155 13.28 -4.59 18.04
N ASN A 156 14.12 -4.06 18.93
CA ASN A 156 15.56 -3.99 18.69
C ASN A 156 16.17 -5.40 18.57
N GLU A 157 15.81 -6.31 19.47
CA GLU A 157 16.23 -7.72 19.42
C GLU A 157 15.76 -8.42 18.13
N TYR A 158 14.49 -8.26 17.76
CA TYR A 158 13.96 -8.81 16.51
C TYR A 158 14.70 -8.27 15.27
N PHE A 159 14.97 -6.96 15.23
CA PHE A 159 15.66 -6.35 14.09
C PHE A 159 17.11 -6.83 14.00
N ASN A 160 17.81 -6.95 15.13
CA ASN A 160 19.17 -7.52 15.16
C ASN A 160 19.18 -8.97 14.63
N ASP A 161 18.20 -9.78 15.03
CA ASP A 161 18.01 -11.12 14.47
C ASP A 161 17.71 -11.05 12.97
N PHE A 162 16.91 -10.08 12.51
CA PHE A 162 16.53 -9.92 11.10
C PHE A 162 17.76 -9.64 10.23
N ILE A 163 18.59 -8.67 10.61
CA ILE A 163 19.85 -8.36 9.92
C ILE A 163 20.74 -9.61 9.83
N LYS A 164 20.83 -10.38 10.91
CA LYS A 164 21.74 -11.50 11.06
C LYS A 164 21.29 -12.77 10.33
N TYR A 165 19.99 -13.09 10.36
CA TYR A 165 19.49 -14.40 9.94
C TYR A 165 18.54 -14.39 8.74
N PHE A 166 17.99 -13.23 8.34
CA PHE A 166 17.13 -13.19 7.15
C PHE A 166 17.95 -13.49 5.88
N PRO A 167 17.53 -14.45 5.03
CA PRO A 167 18.29 -14.83 3.83
C PRO A 167 18.48 -13.65 2.87
N LYS A 168 19.72 -13.31 2.54
CA LYS A 168 20.05 -12.15 1.71
C LYS A 168 19.52 -12.23 0.27
N SER A 169 19.16 -13.44 -0.19
CA SER A 169 18.54 -13.70 -1.49
C SER A 169 17.04 -13.43 -1.53
N ASN A 170 16.37 -13.35 -0.38
CA ASN A 170 14.91 -13.23 -0.30
C ASN A 170 14.49 -11.77 -0.32
N ASN A 171 13.29 -11.51 -0.87
CA ASN A 171 12.72 -10.17 -0.88
C ASN A 171 11.90 -9.89 0.37
N PHE A 172 11.87 -8.64 0.80
CA PHE A 172 11.02 -8.21 1.90
C PHE A 172 10.52 -6.78 1.76
N PHE A 173 9.38 -6.48 2.37
CA PHE A 173 8.79 -5.14 2.38
C PHE A 173 9.39 -4.23 3.46
N TRP A 174 9.46 -2.95 3.12
CA TRP A 174 9.89 -1.86 3.99
C TRP A 174 9.11 -0.58 3.68
N THR A 175 8.78 0.20 4.70
CA THR A 175 7.97 1.43 4.59
C THR A 175 8.81 2.72 4.61
N GLY A 176 10.13 2.58 4.80
CA GLY A 176 11.08 3.68 4.90
C GLY A 176 11.44 4.01 6.34
N ASP A 177 11.75 5.28 6.60
CA ASP A 177 12.15 5.72 7.94
C ASP A 177 10.99 5.67 8.94
N LYS A 178 9.76 5.79 8.44
CA LYS A 178 8.53 5.74 9.23
C LYS A 178 7.52 4.81 8.57
N VAL A 179 6.56 4.35 9.35
CA VAL A 179 5.34 3.69 8.88
C VAL A 179 4.69 4.53 7.79
N ILE A 180 4.63 5.87 7.99
CA ILE A 180 4.27 6.86 6.96
C ILE A 180 5.47 7.79 6.73
N SER A 181 6.27 7.48 5.73
CA SER A 181 7.47 8.25 5.39
C SER A 181 7.12 9.49 4.55
N LEU A 182 7.44 10.68 5.06
CA LEU A 182 7.26 11.95 4.33
C LEU A 182 8.43 12.29 3.39
N GLU A 183 9.48 11.46 3.40
CA GLU A 183 10.64 11.52 2.52
C GLU A 183 11.15 10.10 2.26
N MET A 184 11.27 9.72 0.99
CA MET A 184 11.69 8.42 0.48
C MET A 184 12.85 8.63 -0.49
N ASN A 185 14.06 8.51 0.02
CA ASN A 185 15.32 8.64 -0.71
C ASN A 185 16.28 7.49 -0.32
N GLU A 186 17.50 7.44 -0.86
CA GLU A 186 18.42 6.34 -0.57
C GLU A 186 18.76 6.16 0.93
N ASN A 187 18.64 7.22 1.73
CA ASN A 187 18.97 7.19 3.15
C ASN A 187 17.88 6.49 4.00
N CYS A 188 16.63 6.38 3.49
CA CYS A 188 15.48 5.83 4.26
C CYS A 188 15.56 4.31 4.54
N GLN A 189 16.68 3.70 4.15
CA GLN A 189 16.99 2.28 4.36
C GLN A 189 18.43 2.08 4.84
N SER A 190 19.04 3.11 5.45
CA SER A 190 20.45 3.05 5.91
C SER A 190 20.69 1.91 6.92
N SER A 191 19.68 1.57 7.70
CA SER A 191 19.68 0.44 8.65
C SER A 191 19.70 -0.94 7.98
N LEU A 192 19.49 -1.01 6.66
CA LEU A 192 19.42 -2.24 5.86
C LEU A 192 20.63 -2.38 4.91
N SER A 193 21.77 -1.74 5.22
CA SER A 193 22.98 -1.74 4.37
C SER A 193 23.50 -3.12 3.97
N ASP A 194 23.17 -4.14 4.76
CA ASP A 194 23.60 -5.53 4.55
C ASP A 194 22.75 -6.29 3.51
N PHE A 195 21.71 -5.67 2.97
CA PHE A 195 20.83 -6.26 1.96
C PHE A 195 21.01 -5.58 0.61
N GLU A 196 20.91 -6.35 -0.47
CA GLU A 196 20.94 -5.79 -1.81
C GLU A 196 19.68 -4.93 -2.05
N ASN A 197 19.85 -3.70 -2.55
CA ASN A 197 18.74 -2.76 -2.76
C ASN A 197 17.58 -3.34 -3.58
N LYS A 198 17.87 -4.27 -4.50
CA LYS A 198 16.86 -4.96 -5.32
C LYS A 198 15.96 -5.93 -4.55
N ASN A 199 16.34 -6.33 -3.34
CA ASN A 199 15.57 -7.25 -2.49
C ASN A 199 14.75 -6.49 -1.42
N ILE A 200 14.96 -5.18 -1.29
CA ILE A 200 14.21 -4.30 -0.38
C ILE A 200 13.06 -3.68 -1.17
N TYR A 201 11.87 -4.25 -1.00
CA TYR A 201 10.63 -3.81 -1.63
C TYR A 201 9.96 -2.72 -0.83
N ILE A 202 9.32 -1.77 -1.52
CA ILE A 202 8.70 -0.63 -0.87
C ILE A 202 7.19 -0.80 -0.79
N TRP A 203 6.68 -0.67 0.43
CA TRP A 203 5.27 -0.48 0.76
C TRP A 203 5.11 0.98 1.21
N ASP A 204 4.62 1.84 0.32
CA ASP A 204 4.56 3.28 0.55
C ASP A 204 3.19 3.70 1.11
N ASN A 205 3.14 4.01 2.41
CA ASN A 205 1.91 4.43 3.08
C ASN A 205 1.65 5.94 3.01
N TYR A 206 2.39 6.72 2.21
CA TYR A 206 2.25 8.18 2.19
C TYR A 206 0.79 8.64 1.99
N PHE A 207 0.02 7.96 1.14
CA PHE A 207 -1.34 8.34 0.79
C PHE A 207 -2.42 7.78 1.73
N THR A 208 -2.09 6.85 2.64
CA THR A 208 -3.11 6.20 3.46
C THR A 208 -3.77 7.20 4.42
N VAL A 209 -5.04 6.94 4.73
CA VAL A 209 -5.86 7.81 5.58
C VAL A 209 -6.29 7.13 6.89
N ASP A 210 -6.07 5.83 7.02
CA ASP A 210 -6.49 5.00 8.15
C ASP A 210 -5.80 5.38 9.47
N SER A 211 -4.50 5.64 9.40
CA SER A 211 -3.66 5.99 10.54
C SER A 211 -3.76 7.47 10.92
N CYS A 212 -4.33 8.30 10.04
CA CYS A 212 -4.59 9.72 10.29
C CYS A 212 -5.98 10.12 9.73
N PRO A 213 -7.09 9.65 10.33
CA PRO A 213 -8.43 9.78 9.74
C PRO A 213 -8.94 11.22 9.65
N LYS A 214 -8.16 12.20 10.14
CA LYS A 214 -8.46 13.62 10.02
C LYS A 214 -7.92 14.24 8.73
N ASN A 215 -6.87 13.65 8.16
CA ASN A 215 -6.10 14.22 7.07
C ASN A 215 -6.10 13.32 5.84
N ILE A 216 -5.95 13.95 4.68
CA ILE A 216 -5.58 13.29 3.44
C ILE A 216 -4.25 13.86 3.00
N ASN A 217 -3.30 12.98 2.71
CA ASN A 217 -2.00 13.36 2.17
C ASN A 217 -2.08 13.34 0.63
N LEU A 218 -1.77 14.46 0.00
CA LEU A 218 -1.76 14.56 -1.45
C LEU A 218 -0.69 15.54 -1.94
N SER A 219 0.12 15.07 -2.88
CA SER A 219 1.12 15.86 -3.60
C SER A 219 1.42 15.19 -4.95
N PHE A 220 2.31 15.77 -5.76
CA PHE A 220 2.84 15.11 -6.96
C PHE A 220 3.96 14.12 -6.60
N CYS A 221 3.71 13.23 -5.64
CA CYS A 221 4.71 12.35 -5.02
C CYS A 221 5.95 13.13 -4.53
N ASP A 222 5.75 14.31 -3.93
CA ASP A 222 6.85 15.19 -3.50
C ASP A 222 7.69 14.55 -2.37
N HIS A 223 7.18 13.51 -1.71
CA HIS A 223 7.93 12.70 -0.74
C HIS A 223 8.93 11.75 -1.40
N LEU A 224 8.82 11.45 -2.69
CA LEU A 224 9.55 10.37 -3.36
C LEU A 224 10.64 10.88 -4.29
N SER A 225 11.89 10.48 -4.05
CA SER A 225 12.99 10.68 -4.98
C SER A 225 12.86 9.75 -6.21
N TYR A 226 12.94 10.33 -7.41
CA TYR A 226 12.91 9.56 -8.66
C TYR A 226 14.05 8.54 -8.76
N LYS A 227 15.25 8.91 -8.28
CA LYS A 227 16.42 8.01 -8.27
C LYS A 227 16.19 6.82 -7.33
N PHE A 228 15.59 7.06 -6.16
CA PHE A 228 15.25 5.99 -5.24
C PHE A 228 14.19 5.06 -5.84
N PHE A 229 13.08 5.60 -6.34
CA PHE A 229 12.02 4.85 -7.02
C PHE A 229 12.58 3.94 -8.14
N THR A 230 13.36 4.51 -9.07
CA THR A 230 13.91 3.74 -10.20
C THR A 230 14.96 2.71 -9.80
N SER A 231 15.55 2.81 -8.61
CA SER A 231 16.47 1.81 -8.08
C SER A 231 15.78 0.53 -7.62
N LYS A 232 14.46 0.56 -7.38
CA LYS A 232 13.70 -0.54 -6.79
C LYS A 232 13.23 -1.56 -7.81
N ASN A 233 13.15 -2.81 -7.34
CA ASN A 233 12.50 -3.91 -8.07
C ASN A 233 11.02 -4.05 -7.72
N CYS A 234 10.60 -3.59 -6.55
CA CYS A 234 9.18 -3.50 -6.21
C CYS A 234 8.90 -2.16 -5.51
N TYR A 235 7.86 -1.46 -5.95
CA TYR A 235 7.38 -0.23 -5.33
C TYR A 235 5.85 -0.19 -5.44
N LEU A 236 5.19 -0.30 -4.30
CA LEU A 236 3.73 -0.31 -4.21
C LEU A 236 3.29 0.89 -3.38
N ILE A 237 2.41 1.73 -3.94
CA ILE A 237 1.71 2.72 -3.13
C ILE A 237 0.52 2.03 -2.44
N ASN A 238 0.35 2.26 -1.14
CA ASN A 238 -0.80 1.75 -0.41
C ASN A 238 -2.01 2.65 -0.68
N LEU A 239 -3.12 2.01 -1.04
CA LEU A 239 -4.38 2.70 -1.38
C LEU A 239 -5.04 3.30 -0.14
N THR A 240 -6.00 4.19 -0.35
CA THR A 240 -6.75 4.86 0.71
C THR A 240 -8.08 4.16 1.03
N GLY A 241 -8.55 3.28 0.15
CA GLY A 241 -9.88 2.68 0.20
C GLY A 241 -11.00 3.58 -0.28
N MET A 242 -10.64 4.65 -1.00
CA MET A 242 -11.59 5.59 -1.59
C MET A 242 -11.44 5.48 -3.12
N PRO A 243 -12.33 4.75 -3.83
CA PRO A 243 -12.07 4.34 -5.21
C PRO A 243 -11.74 5.46 -6.19
N ARG A 244 -12.29 6.67 -6.02
CA ARG A 244 -11.98 7.80 -6.93
C ARG A 244 -10.66 8.44 -6.59
N THR A 245 -10.38 8.60 -5.30
CA THR A 245 -9.07 9.03 -4.81
C THR A 245 -7.99 8.07 -5.27
N ASP A 246 -8.19 6.76 -5.12
CA ASP A 246 -7.21 5.74 -5.53
C ASP A 246 -6.92 5.77 -7.03
N LYS A 247 -7.94 5.96 -7.88
CA LYS A 247 -7.74 6.16 -9.32
C LYS A 247 -6.93 7.41 -9.64
N LEU A 248 -7.18 8.51 -8.93
CA LEU A 248 -6.40 9.74 -9.04
C LEU A 248 -4.94 9.48 -8.64
N LEU A 249 -4.69 8.79 -7.52
CA LEU A 249 -3.35 8.49 -7.03
C LEU A 249 -2.55 7.62 -8.00
N VAL A 250 -3.17 6.60 -8.60
CA VAL A 250 -2.52 5.77 -9.62
C VAL A 250 -2.08 6.62 -10.82
N GLU A 251 -2.91 7.55 -11.29
CA GLU A 251 -2.53 8.43 -12.40
C GLU A 251 -1.43 9.43 -12.00
N LEU A 252 -1.49 9.99 -10.79
CA LEU A 252 -0.43 10.86 -10.27
C LEU A 252 0.91 10.12 -10.18
N PHE A 253 0.90 8.89 -9.67
CA PHE A 253 2.09 8.06 -9.59
C PHE A 253 2.63 7.70 -10.98
N GLY A 254 1.74 7.44 -11.95
CA GLY A 254 2.09 7.23 -13.36
C GLY A 254 2.76 8.45 -13.98
N ALA A 255 2.21 9.63 -13.72
CA ALA A 255 2.77 10.89 -14.20
C ALA A 255 4.12 11.22 -13.53
N PHE A 256 4.29 10.91 -12.25
CA PHE A 256 5.57 11.01 -11.54
C PHE A 256 6.62 10.09 -12.18
N LYS A 257 6.28 8.81 -12.43
CA LYS A 257 7.14 7.85 -13.13
C LYS A 257 7.57 8.37 -14.51
N ASP A 258 6.69 9.07 -15.22
CA ASP A 258 6.97 9.62 -16.54
C ASP A 258 7.66 11.01 -16.50
N GLY A 259 7.93 11.57 -15.32
CA GLY A 259 8.54 12.90 -15.17
C GLY A 259 7.63 14.07 -15.56
N LYS A 260 6.31 13.86 -15.62
CA LYS A 260 5.32 14.83 -16.14
C LYS A 260 4.80 15.76 -15.04
N LYS A 261 5.67 16.47 -14.31
CA LYS A 261 5.26 17.33 -13.16
C LYS A 261 4.22 18.39 -13.51
N ASP A 262 4.31 18.97 -14.71
CA ASP A 262 3.37 19.99 -15.19
C ASP A 262 1.92 19.46 -15.37
N SER A 263 1.72 18.14 -15.33
CA SER A 263 0.40 17.52 -15.43
C SER A 263 -0.40 17.51 -14.12
N PHE A 264 0.19 17.88 -12.98
CA PHE A 264 -0.45 17.74 -11.66
C PHE A 264 -1.86 18.33 -11.60
N ASN A 265 -1.99 19.62 -11.93
CA ASN A 265 -3.29 20.31 -11.91
C ASN A 265 -4.26 19.72 -12.95
N THR A 266 -3.77 19.36 -14.14
CA THR A 266 -4.58 18.77 -15.20
C THR A 266 -5.14 17.40 -14.80
N ILE A 267 -4.37 16.60 -14.06
CA ILE A 267 -4.82 15.31 -13.53
C ILE A 267 -5.88 15.55 -12.45
N LEU A 268 -5.64 16.46 -11.50
CA LEU A 268 -6.62 16.81 -10.45
C LEU A 268 -7.97 17.22 -11.05
N LEU A 269 -7.97 18.14 -12.02
CA LEU A 269 -9.17 18.60 -12.71
C LEU A 269 -9.90 17.45 -13.42
N ARG A 270 -9.14 16.56 -14.09
CA ARG A 270 -9.71 15.41 -14.82
C ARG A 270 -10.41 14.41 -13.91
N HIS A 271 -9.89 14.22 -12.69
CA HIS A 271 -10.53 13.39 -11.65
C HIS A 271 -11.62 14.14 -10.87
N GLY A 272 -11.90 15.39 -11.25
CA GLY A 272 -13.03 16.17 -10.75
C GLY A 272 -12.75 16.95 -9.47
N VAL A 273 -11.48 17.23 -9.16
CA VAL A 273 -11.11 18.25 -8.15
C VAL A 273 -11.57 19.61 -8.66
N ASP A 274 -12.26 20.36 -7.80
CA ASP A 274 -12.75 21.70 -8.13
C ASP A 274 -11.57 22.66 -8.43
N GLU A 275 -11.67 23.41 -9.52
CA GLU A 275 -10.62 24.34 -9.97
C GLU A 275 -10.23 25.36 -8.89
N ARG A 276 -11.20 25.79 -8.07
CA ARG A 276 -10.97 26.77 -6.99
C ARG A 276 -10.11 26.18 -5.89
N PHE A 277 -10.08 24.86 -5.76
CA PHE A 277 -9.28 24.15 -4.77
C PHE A 277 -7.82 23.96 -5.19
N LEU A 278 -7.47 24.15 -6.47
CA LEU A 278 -6.09 23.98 -6.95
C LEU A 278 -5.10 24.92 -6.23
N ASP A 279 -5.49 26.16 -5.96
CA ASP A 279 -4.65 27.11 -5.19
C ASP A 279 -4.40 26.64 -3.76
N LEU A 280 -5.28 25.78 -3.23
CA LEU A 280 -5.27 25.28 -1.86
C LEU A 280 -4.73 23.84 -1.77
N ILE A 281 -4.40 23.20 -2.89
CA ILE A 281 -4.00 21.79 -2.91
C ILE A 281 -2.76 21.52 -2.05
N HIS A 282 -1.88 22.52 -1.94
CA HIS A 282 -0.70 22.48 -1.08
C HIS A 282 -1.03 22.27 0.41
N LEU A 283 -2.27 22.54 0.86
CA LEU A 283 -2.72 22.27 2.23
C LEU A 283 -2.92 20.78 2.51
N LEU A 284 -3.00 19.94 1.46
CA LEU A 284 -3.03 18.49 1.57
C LEU A 284 -1.63 17.87 1.55
N ASN A 285 -0.58 18.65 1.29
CA ASN A 285 0.79 18.14 1.36
C ASN A 285 1.30 18.25 2.81
N PRO A 286 1.59 17.14 3.51
CA PRO A 286 2.10 17.16 4.88
C PRO A 286 3.44 17.90 5.05
N ASN A 287 4.23 18.05 3.98
CA ASN A 287 5.47 18.82 4.00
C ASN A 287 5.25 20.33 3.80
N SER A 288 4.00 20.77 3.57
CA SER A 288 3.66 22.17 3.41
C SER A 288 3.73 22.92 4.74
N LYS A 289 4.50 24.01 4.76
CA LYS A 289 4.64 24.89 5.94
C LYS A 289 3.55 25.96 6.04
N LYS A 290 2.66 26.05 5.05
CA LYS A 290 1.63 27.09 5.00
C LYS A 290 0.46 26.70 5.91
N LYS A 291 0.22 27.53 6.92
CA LYS A 291 -0.96 27.41 7.78
C LYS A 291 -2.18 28.00 7.08
N ILE A 292 -3.33 27.37 7.30
CA ILE A 292 -4.61 27.86 6.82
C ILE A 292 -4.99 29.18 7.51
N ASN A 293 -5.34 30.20 6.71
CA ASN A 293 -5.84 31.49 7.21
C ASN A 293 -7.39 31.59 7.08
N GLU A 294 -8.01 32.66 7.60
CA GLU A 294 -9.47 32.83 7.54
C GLU A 294 -10.02 32.88 6.10
N LYS A 295 -9.29 33.49 5.16
CA LYS A 295 -9.67 33.55 3.75
C LYS A 295 -9.70 32.15 3.13
N ASP A 296 -8.71 31.32 3.43
CA ASP A 296 -8.66 29.93 2.96
C ASP A 296 -9.82 29.13 3.55
N ARG A 297 -10.12 29.30 4.86
CA ARG A 297 -11.29 28.65 5.50
C ARG A 297 -12.60 29.01 4.83
N HIS A 298 -12.79 30.28 4.49
CA HIS A 298 -13.98 30.74 3.78
C HIS A 298 -14.05 30.13 2.36
N LYS A 299 -12.94 30.15 1.63
CA LYS A 299 -12.86 29.54 0.29
C LYS A 299 -13.18 28.04 0.32
N ILE A 300 -12.64 27.30 1.29
CA ILE A 300 -12.95 25.87 1.47
C ILE A 300 -14.43 25.66 1.76
N HIS A 301 -15.04 26.50 2.61
CA HIS A 301 -16.47 26.42 2.90
C HIS A 301 -17.33 26.58 1.63
N GLU A 302 -17.05 27.60 0.82
CA GLU A 302 -17.76 27.85 -0.44
C GLU A 302 -17.59 26.69 -1.43
N ILE A 303 -16.37 26.15 -1.54
CA ILE A 303 -16.07 24.98 -2.38
C ILE A 303 -16.89 23.78 -1.90
N MET A 304 -16.84 23.44 -0.61
CA MET A 304 -17.57 22.29 -0.08
C MET A 304 -19.09 22.38 -0.31
N PHE A 305 -19.65 23.59 -0.24
CA PHE A 305 -21.07 23.85 -0.45
C PHE A 305 -21.51 23.68 -1.91
N SER A 306 -20.64 23.99 -2.87
CA SER A 306 -21.00 24.08 -4.30
C SER A 306 -20.30 23.08 -5.22
N TRP A 307 -19.29 22.35 -4.73
CA TRP A 307 -18.64 21.27 -5.47
C TRP A 307 -19.51 20.00 -5.42
N PHE A 308 -20.19 19.70 -6.52
CA PHE A 308 -21.04 18.49 -6.64
C PHE A 308 -20.32 17.44 -7.47
N HIS A 309 -19.40 16.72 -6.83
CA HIS A 309 -18.69 15.61 -7.46
C HIS A 309 -18.54 14.46 -6.47
N PRO A 310 -18.64 13.19 -6.92
CA PRO A 310 -18.42 12.04 -6.04
C PRO A 310 -17.05 12.02 -5.35
N LEU A 311 -16.00 12.59 -5.96
CA LEU A 311 -14.69 12.76 -5.29
C LEU A 311 -14.80 13.65 -4.05
N LYS A 312 -15.64 14.71 -4.07
CA LYS A 312 -15.89 15.51 -2.87
C LYS A 312 -16.48 14.66 -1.76
N ASN A 313 -17.35 13.69 -2.05
CA ASN A 313 -17.98 12.89 -1.01
C ASN A 313 -16.94 12.07 -0.25
N GLU A 314 -15.95 11.53 -0.96
CA GLU A 314 -14.77 10.88 -0.36
C GLU A 314 -13.95 11.91 0.45
N TRP A 315 -13.75 13.11 -0.08
CA TRP A 315 -12.90 14.13 0.56
C TRP A 315 -13.59 14.96 1.66
N TYR A 316 -14.91 14.88 1.78
CA TYR A 316 -15.72 15.79 2.60
C TYR A 316 -15.29 15.82 4.07
N PRO A 317 -15.05 14.68 4.76
CA PRO A 317 -14.58 14.68 6.14
C PRO A 317 -13.24 15.44 6.30
N TYR A 318 -12.31 15.23 5.37
CA TYR A 318 -10.97 15.83 5.39
C TYR A 318 -11.02 17.33 5.09
N LEU A 319 -11.81 17.75 4.11
CA LEU A 319 -12.03 19.17 3.80
C LEU A 319 -12.68 19.90 4.98
N HIS A 320 -13.60 19.23 5.69
CA HIS A 320 -14.22 19.77 6.88
C HIS A 320 -13.23 19.98 8.02
N ASN A 321 -12.33 19.01 8.25
CA ASN A 321 -11.26 19.12 9.25
C ASN A 321 -10.26 20.20 8.89
N LEU A 322 -9.85 20.26 7.61
CA LEU A 322 -8.97 21.29 7.08
C LEU A 322 -9.56 22.69 7.30
N LYS A 323 -10.85 22.88 7.01
CA LYS A 323 -11.57 24.14 7.29
C LYS A 323 -11.56 24.52 8.77
N LYS A 324 -11.59 23.55 9.69
CA LYS A 324 -11.48 23.80 11.13
C LYS A 324 -10.04 24.05 11.59
N GLY A 325 -9.05 23.77 10.76
CA GLY A 325 -7.63 23.81 11.12
C GLY A 325 -7.24 22.65 12.02
N GLU A 326 -7.92 21.50 11.86
CA GLU A 326 -7.64 20.26 12.57
C GLU A 326 -6.68 19.33 11.79
N ASN A 327 -5.85 19.92 10.92
CA ASN A 327 -4.83 19.21 10.15
C ASN A 327 -3.51 19.07 10.90
#